data_AF-T4VLE0-F1
#
_entry.id   AF-T4VLE0-F1
#
_cell.length_a   1.000
_cell.length_b   1.000
_cell.length_c   1.000
_cell.angle_alpha   90.00
_cell.angle_beta   90.00
_cell.angle_gamma   90.00
#
_symmetry.space_group_name_H-M   'P 1'
#
loop_
_entity.id
_entity.type
_entity.pdbx_description
1 polymer ?
#
loop_
_entity_poly.entity_id
_entity_poly.type
_entity_poly.pdbx_seq_one_letter_code
_entity_poly.pdbx_strand_id
1 'polypeptide(L)'
;MSKAYKTINVQMDGEKLAKCKNANMSFKFKESDRFLVKGHVETSEGRCLKNAGVEVIRTNLRNQEKDILGVVFTDENGNYSVSLQVYKCYGYVFKVYSPVN
;
A
#
# COMPACT_ATOMS: atom_id res chain seq x y z
N MET A 1 -14.00 -14.76 -11.55
CA MET A 1 -12.95 -14.65 -12.60
C MET A 1 -12.08 -13.44 -12.27
N SER A 2 -10.82 -13.66 -11.92
CA SER A 2 -9.83 -12.61 -11.64
C SER A 2 -9.40 -11.97 -12.96
N LYS A 3 -9.78 -10.71 -13.20
CA LYS A 3 -9.19 -9.93 -14.30
C LYS A 3 -7.89 -9.33 -13.80
N ALA A 4 -6.76 -9.80 -14.34
CA ALA A 4 -5.50 -9.08 -14.23
C ALA A 4 -5.64 -7.74 -14.97
N TYR A 5 -5.31 -6.64 -14.29
CA TYR A 5 -5.39 -5.31 -14.86
C TYR A 5 -4.11 -4.96 -15.61
N LYS A 6 -4.27 -4.18 -16.68
CA LYS A 6 -3.15 -3.71 -17.50
C LYS A 6 -2.37 -2.66 -16.71
N THR A 7 -1.12 -2.95 -16.37
CA THR A 7 -0.18 -1.93 -15.88
C THR A 7 -0.10 -0.80 -16.90
N ILE A 8 -0.34 0.45 -16.48
CA ILE A 8 -0.10 1.61 -17.34
C ILE A 8 1.39 1.95 -17.20
N ASN A 9 2.20 1.35 -18.07
CA ASN A 9 3.60 1.74 -18.22
C ASN A 9 3.63 3.00 -19.08
N VAL A 10 3.78 4.16 -18.45
CA VAL A 10 4.03 5.40 -19.19
C VAL A 10 5.53 5.48 -19.46
N GLN A 11 5.93 5.13 -20.68
CA GLN A 11 7.28 5.37 -21.15
C GLN A 11 7.35 6.78 -21.74
N MET A 12 8.13 7.67 -21.13
CA MET A 12 8.34 9.02 -21.62
C MET A 12 9.67 9.11 -22.37
N ASP A 13 9.64 9.72 -23.54
CA ASP A 13 10.83 10.05 -24.33
C ASP A 13 11.35 11.43 -23.91
N GLY A 14 12.54 11.45 -23.29
CA GLY A 14 13.16 12.66 -22.74
C GLY A 14 13.46 13.73 -23.79
N GLU A 15 13.68 13.35 -25.06
CA GLU A 15 13.92 14.30 -26.15
C GLU A 15 12.65 15.11 -26.50
N LYS A 16 11.46 14.57 -26.19
CA LYS A 16 10.16 15.23 -26.41
C LYS A 16 9.71 16.12 -25.24
N LEU A 17 10.43 16.11 -24.11
CA LEU A 17 10.21 17.03 -22.99
C LEU A 17 10.90 18.39 -23.20
N ALA A 18 11.21 18.73 -24.46
CA ALA A 18 11.91 19.95 -24.84
C ALA A 18 11.22 21.20 -24.26
N LYS A 19 11.97 21.87 -23.37
CA LYS A 19 11.75 23.21 -22.81
C LYS A 19 10.56 23.35 -21.87
N CYS A 20 10.83 23.13 -20.58
CA CYS A 20 10.19 23.79 -19.43
C CYS A 20 8.67 24.07 -19.53
N LYS A 21 7.87 23.09 -19.95
CA LYS A 21 6.42 23.14 -19.75
C LYS A 21 6.05 22.11 -18.71
N ASN A 22 5.40 22.56 -17.63
CA ASN A 22 4.84 21.69 -16.61
C ASN A 22 3.94 20.65 -17.31
N ALA A 23 4.36 19.39 -17.30
CA ALA A 23 3.53 18.29 -17.75
C ALA A 23 2.50 18.01 -16.64
N ASN A 24 1.39 18.74 -16.66
CA ASN A 24 0.27 18.49 -15.75
C ASN A 24 -0.45 17.22 -16.23
N MET A 25 -0.10 16.09 -15.64
CA MET A 25 -0.78 14.81 -15.88
C MET A 25 -1.90 14.62 -14.87
N SER A 26 -3.14 14.62 -15.35
CA SER A 26 -4.31 14.25 -14.55
C SER A 26 -4.71 12.82 -14.86
N PHE A 27 -4.53 11.92 -13.90
CA PHE A 27 -4.99 10.54 -14.00
C PHE A 27 -6.38 10.42 -13.39
N LYS A 28 -7.36 9.96 -14.17
CA LYS A 28 -8.65 9.51 -13.65
C LYS A 28 -8.59 8.01 -13.47
N PHE A 29 -8.40 7.57 -12.23
CA PHE A 29 -8.58 6.17 -11.90
C PHE A 29 -10.07 5.88 -11.90
N LYS A 30 -10.51 4.83 -12.61
CA LYS A 30 -11.85 4.28 -12.39
C LYS A 30 -11.89 3.84 -10.93
N GLU A 31 -12.96 4.16 -10.19
CA GLU A 31 -13.16 3.67 -8.82
C GLU A 31 -12.79 2.18 -8.78
N SER A 32 -11.70 1.89 -8.08
CA SER A 32 -11.23 0.52 -7.89
C SER A 32 -11.74 0.06 -6.54
N ASP A 33 -12.04 -1.23 -6.39
CA ASP A 33 -12.30 -1.87 -5.08
C ASP A 33 -11.05 -1.90 -4.17
N ARG A 34 -10.07 -1.02 -4.43
CA ARG A 34 -8.87 -0.86 -3.62
C ARG A 34 -9.05 0.31 -2.68
N PHE A 35 -8.83 0.03 -1.41
CA PHE A 35 -8.83 1.00 -0.35
C PHE A 35 -7.38 1.41 -0.06
N LEU A 36 -7.14 2.70 0.09
CA LEU A 36 -5.89 3.18 0.64
C LEU A 36 -6.01 3.16 2.16
N VAL A 37 -5.38 2.17 2.80
CA VAL A 37 -5.29 2.10 4.26
C VAL A 37 -4.07 2.89 4.69
N LYS A 38 -4.28 3.90 5.52
CA LYS A 38 -3.23 4.69 6.16
C LYS A 38 -3.19 4.33 7.62
N GLY A 39 -2.00 4.27 8.20
CA GLY A 39 -1.84 4.06 9.62
C GLY A 39 -0.59 4.73 10.16
N HIS A 40 -0.50 4.72 11.49
CA HIS A 40 0.58 5.28 12.26
C HIS A 40 1.03 4.24 13.30
N VAL A 41 2.34 4.14 13.53
CA VAL A 41 2.91 3.24 14.52
C VAL A 41 3.78 4.05 15.47
N GLU A 42 3.49 3.92 16.76
CA GLU A 42 4.21 4.55 17.85
C GLU A 42 4.41 3.57 19.01
N THR A 43 5.36 3.87 19.89
CA THR A 43 5.54 3.15 21.16
C THR A 43 4.44 3.52 22.15
N SER A 44 4.34 2.80 23.26
CA SER A 44 3.43 3.13 24.37
C SER A 44 3.65 4.53 24.95
N GLU A 45 4.84 5.09 24.78
CA GLU A 45 5.21 6.45 25.23
C GLU A 45 4.92 7.53 24.18
N GLY A 46 4.29 7.17 23.06
CA GLY A 46 3.95 8.11 21.97
C GLY A 46 5.12 8.46 21.06
N ARG A 47 6.21 7.67 21.09
CA ARG A 47 7.33 7.88 20.16
C ARG A 47 7.04 7.20 18.83
N CYS A 48 7.06 7.96 17.74
CA CYS A 48 6.88 7.39 16.40
C CYS A 48 7.96 6.32 16.11
N LEU A 49 7.54 5.18 15.59
CA LEU A 49 8.42 4.08 15.23
C LEU A 49 8.72 4.11 13.75
N LYS A 50 9.93 4.56 13.41
CA LYS A 50 10.49 4.48 12.06
C LYS A 50 10.84 3.03 11.68
N ASN A 51 10.65 2.69 10.41
CA ASN A 51 11.05 1.41 9.83
C ASN A 51 10.42 0.20 10.53
N ALA A 52 9.28 0.39 11.20
CA ALA A 52 8.47 -0.70 11.72
C ALA A 52 7.85 -1.45 10.55
N GLY A 53 7.98 -2.77 10.56
CA GLY A 53 7.36 -3.62 9.55
C GLY A 53 5.88 -3.80 9.85
N VAL A 54 5.02 -3.53 8.86
CA VAL A 54 3.58 -3.78 8.91
C VAL A 54 3.26 -4.86 7.89
N GLU A 55 3.08 -6.09 8.35
CA GLU A 55 2.69 -7.24 7.54
C GLU A 55 1.17 -7.28 7.39
N VAL A 56 0.70 -7.37 6.15
CA VAL A 56 -0.73 -7.45 5.83
C VAL A 56 -1.08 -8.89 5.50
N ILE A 57 -1.88 -9.50 6.36
CA ILE A 57 -2.37 -10.88 6.21
C ILE A 57 -3.84 -10.83 5.84
N ARG A 58 -4.20 -11.53 4.77
CA ARG A 58 -5.59 -11.77 4.39
C ARG A 58 -6.04 -13.12 4.93
N THR A 59 -7.18 -13.15 5.61
CA THR A 59 -7.77 -14.38 6.17
C THR A 59 -9.09 -14.67 5.47
N ASN A 60 -9.24 -15.85 4.87
CA ASN A 60 -10.53 -16.31 4.36
C ASN A 60 -11.45 -16.66 5.53
N LEU A 61 -12.58 -15.96 5.66
CA LEU A 61 -13.47 -16.10 6.82
C LEU A 61 -14.25 -17.42 6.85
N ARG A 62 -14.27 -18.17 5.74
CA ARG A 62 -14.99 -19.45 5.65
C ARG A 62 -14.15 -20.63 6.13
N ASN A 63 -12.89 -20.70 5.74
CA ASN A 63 -11.99 -21.81 6.02
C ASN A 63 -10.79 -21.42 6.93
N GLN A 64 -10.68 -20.14 7.33
CA GLN A 64 -9.61 -19.59 8.17
C GLN A 64 -8.20 -19.65 7.56
N GLU A 65 -8.09 -19.90 6.24
CA GLU A 65 -6.83 -19.88 5.50
C GLU A 65 -6.24 -18.46 5.47
N LYS A 66 -4.91 -18.35 5.56
CA LYS A 66 -4.19 -17.08 5.66
C LYS A 66 -3.17 -16.93 4.54
N ASP A 67 -3.24 -15.78 3.86
CA ASP A 67 -2.29 -15.36 2.83
C ASP A 67 -1.54 -14.10 3.29
N ILE A 68 -0.22 -14.10 3.20
CA ILE A 68 0.56 -12.87 3.36
C ILE A 68 0.49 -12.09 2.05
N LEU A 69 -0.09 -10.89 2.10
CA LEU A 69 -0.21 -10.02 0.91
C LEU A 69 1.04 -9.17 0.68
N GLY A 70 1.79 -8.88 1.75
CA GLY A 70 3.02 -8.13 1.70
C GLY A 70 3.34 -7.44 3.01
N VAL A 71 4.47 -6.73 3.00
CA VAL A 71 4.97 -5.93 4.12
C VAL A 71 5.19 -4.49 3.65
N VAL A 72 4.78 -3.51 4.45
CA VAL A 72 5.12 -2.09 4.27
C VAL A 72 5.86 -1.61 5.50
N PHE A 73 6.77 -0.66 5.32
CA PHE A 73 7.55 -0.08 6.43
C PHE A 73 7.09 1.34 6.70
N THR A 74 7.12 1.73 7.97
CA THR A 74 6.83 3.10 8.38
C THR A 74 7.96 4.07 8.00
N ASP A 75 7.59 5.31 7.68
CA ASP A 75 8.53 6.41 7.43
C ASP A 75 9.15 6.96 8.73
N GLU A 76 9.96 8.02 8.61
CA GLU A 76 10.59 8.72 9.75
C GLU A 76 9.58 9.19 10.82
N ASN A 77 8.33 9.41 10.42
CA ASN A 77 7.25 9.90 11.26
C ASN A 77 6.32 8.77 11.71
N GLY A 78 6.70 7.51 11.54
CA GLY A 78 5.87 6.36 11.94
C GLY A 78 4.67 6.10 11.04
N ASN A 79 4.53 6.80 9.91
CA ASN A 79 3.37 6.64 9.02
C ASN A 79 3.61 5.56 7.99
N TYR A 80 2.55 4.82 7.64
CA TYR A 80 2.55 3.89 6.52
C TYR A 80 1.28 4.03 5.68
N SER A 81 1.34 3.53 4.46
CA SER A 81 0.19 3.46 3.57
C SER A 81 0.26 2.20 2.72
N VAL A 82 -0.85 1.47 2.64
CA VAL A 82 -0.97 0.29 1.78
C VAL A 82 -2.23 0.36 0.93
N SER A 83 -2.07 0.09 -0.36
CA SER A 83 -3.20 -0.09 -1.27
C SER A 83 -3.70 -1.53 -1.14
N LEU A 84 -4.90 -1.71 -0.60
CA LEU A 84 -5.48 -3.02 -0.32
C LEU A 84 -6.69 -3.28 -1.21
N GLN A 85 -6.67 -4.37 -1.97
CA GLN A 85 -7.87 -4.86 -2.65
C GLN A 85 -8.73 -5.68 -1.69
N VAL A 86 -9.97 -5.26 -1.49
CA VAL A 86 -10.88 -5.89 -0.53
C VAL A 86 -11.84 -6.83 -1.24
N TYR A 87 -11.83 -8.08 -0.81
CA TYR A 87 -12.75 -9.13 -1.28
C TYR A 87 -13.80 -9.48 -0.22
N LYS A 88 -15.02 -9.80 -0.68
CA LYS A 88 -16.08 -10.36 0.19
C LYS A 88 -15.59 -11.67 0.84
N CYS A 89 -16.04 -11.93 2.08
CA CYS A 89 -15.67 -13.12 2.86
C CYS A 89 -14.18 -13.23 3.24
N TYR A 90 -13.42 -12.14 3.14
CA TYR A 90 -12.05 -12.07 3.65
C TYR A 90 -11.94 -11.00 4.74
N GLY A 91 -11.21 -11.32 5.80
CA GLY A 91 -10.72 -10.39 6.81
C GLY A 91 -9.27 -10.01 6.54
N TYR A 92 -8.80 -8.91 7.12
CA TYR A 92 -7.44 -8.42 6.96
C TYR A 92 -6.86 -8.10 8.34
N VAL A 93 -5.67 -8.61 8.61
CA VAL A 93 -4.95 -8.43 9.86
C VAL A 93 -3.64 -7.72 9.55
N PHE A 94 -3.34 -6.68 10.33
CA PHE A 94 -2.10 -5.92 10.25
C PHE A 94 -1.26 -6.32 11.45
N LYS A 95 -0.14 -7.00 11.21
CA LYS A 95 0.83 -7.32 12.24
C LYS A 95 1.99 -6.34 12.18
N VAL A 96 2.34 -5.78 13.32
CA VAL A 96 3.38 -4.77 13.44
C VAL A 96 4.59 -5.37 14.13
N TYR A 97 5.77 -5.12 13.58
CA TYR A 97 7.07 -5.56 14.08
C TYR A 97 7.98 -4.35 14.26
N SER A 98 8.60 -4.22 15.42
CA SER A 98 9.62 -3.20 15.64
C SER A 98 10.96 -3.61 15.05
N PRO A 99 11.82 -2.66 14.62
CA PRO A 99 13.21 -2.94 14.31
C PRO A 99 13.92 -3.63 15.48
N VAL A 100 14.87 -4.52 15.18
CA VAL A 100 15.79 -5.06 16.19
C VAL A 100 16.80 -3.96 16.50
N ASN A 101 16.91 -3.59 17.78
CA ASN A 101 17.93 -2.66 18.29
C ASN A 101 19.25 -3.39 18.56
#